data_AF-A0A7Y2U7S4-F1
#
_entry.id   AF-A0A7Y2U7S4-F1
#
_cell.length_a   1.000
_cell.length_b   1.000
_cell.length_c   1.000
_cell.angle_alpha   90.00
_cell.angle_beta   90.00
_cell.angle_gamma   90.00
#
_symmetry.space_group_name_H-M   'P 1'
#
loop_
_entity.id
_entity.type
_entity.pdbx_description
1 polymer ?
#
loop_
_entity_poly.entity_id
_entity_poly.type
_entity_poly.pdbx_seq_one_letter_code
_entity_poly.pdbx_strand_id
1 'polypeptide(L)'
;MLDKNCVNCHAENLSKGAPPLDSKVVSSSLGNGKTKVFRSYDSLIHKYAFWKYGNHYRTVPEQFGARHSRLYKLLQAGHYDVALNDEEMHRITLWLDSVSNFYGVYEKAGGEAQLRGEVPKPTLE
;
A
#
# COMPACT_ATOMS: atom_id res chain seq x y z
N MET A 1 0.86 -5.56 10.67
CA MET A 1 0.55 -6.73 9.82
C MET A 1 1.70 -7.02 8.84
N LEU A 2 2.10 -6.11 7.96
CA LEU A 2 3.22 -6.39 7.05
C LEU A 2 4.50 -6.77 7.80
N ASP A 3 4.86 -6.06 8.87
CA ASP A 3 6.03 -6.41 9.70
C ASP A 3 5.97 -7.83 10.25
N LYS A 4 4.78 -8.28 10.63
CA LYS A 4 4.52 -9.60 11.19
C LYS A 4 4.61 -10.71 10.13
N ASN A 5 4.06 -10.46 8.94
CA ASN A 5 3.78 -11.53 7.96
C ASN A 5 4.67 -11.49 6.71
N CYS A 6 5.28 -10.35 6.37
CA CYS A 6 5.87 -10.15 5.04
C CYS A 6 7.30 -9.58 5.08
N VAL A 7 7.61 -8.68 6.01
CA VAL A 7 8.88 -7.92 5.97
C VAL A 7 10.11 -8.81 6.06
N ASN A 8 10.12 -9.77 6.99
CA ASN A 8 11.30 -10.62 7.20
C ASN A 8 11.62 -11.49 5.98
N CYS A 9 10.64 -12.25 5.46
CA CYS A 9 10.89 -13.11 4.30
C CYS A 9 11.21 -12.31 3.04
N HIS A 10 10.63 -11.12 2.85
CA HIS A 10 11.00 -10.24 1.75
C HIS A 10 12.43 -9.71 1.88
N ALA A 11 12.87 -9.36 3.10
CA ALA A 11 14.24 -8.92 3.35
C ALA A 11 15.27 -10.02 3.04
N GLU A 12 14.98 -11.27 3.40
CA GLU A 12 15.82 -12.43 3.12
C GLU A 12 15.87 -12.80 1.64
N ASN A 13 14.82 -12.47 0.88
CA ASN A 13 14.68 -12.84 -0.52
C ASN A 13 14.80 -11.65 -1.50
N LEU A 14 15.35 -10.51 -1.07
CA LEU A 14 15.60 -9.35 -1.93
C LEU A 14 16.42 -9.71 -3.17
N SER A 15 17.46 -10.53 -3.00
CA SER A 15 18.33 -11.00 -4.11
C SER A 15 17.60 -11.91 -5.10
N LYS A 16 16.50 -12.52 -4.69
CA LYS A 16 15.63 -13.36 -5.53
C LYS A 16 14.49 -12.56 -6.19
N GLY A 17 14.49 -11.23 -6.01
CA GLY A 17 13.51 -10.34 -6.62
C GLY A 17 12.27 -10.05 -5.76
N ALA A 18 12.27 -10.43 -4.48
CA ALA A 18 11.21 -9.99 -3.58
C ALA A 18 11.24 -8.45 -3.44
N PRO A 19 10.11 -7.75 -3.61
CA PRO A 19 10.10 -6.30 -3.44
C PRO A 19 10.35 -5.95 -1.96
N PRO A 20 11.13 -4.90 -1.64
CA PRO A 20 11.40 -4.54 -0.26
C PRO A 20 10.15 -3.96 0.41
N LEU A 21 9.80 -4.46 1.61
CA LEU A 21 8.59 -4.09 2.33
C LEU A 21 8.87 -3.37 3.66
N ASP A 22 10.10 -2.89 3.89
CA ASP A 22 10.43 -2.14 5.09
C ASP A 22 9.84 -0.72 5.10
N SER A 23 9.83 -0.09 6.28
CA SER A 23 9.28 1.25 6.52
C SER A 23 10.25 2.39 6.20
N LYS A 24 11.39 2.14 5.55
CA LYS A 24 12.34 3.21 5.21
C LYS A 24 11.67 4.26 4.33
N VAL A 25 11.88 5.54 4.66
CA VAL A 25 11.39 6.64 3.85
C VAL A 25 12.18 6.75 2.55
N VAL A 26 11.48 6.74 1.41
CA VAL A 26 12.02 6.87 0.05
C VAL A 26 11.33 8.00 -0.70
N SER A 27 11.98 8.52 -1.74
CA SER A 27 11.34 9.42 -2.69
C SER A 27 10.66 8.59 -3.78
N SER A 28 9.34 8.66 -3.85
CA SER A 28 8.50 7.96 -4.84
C SER A 28 7.98 8.96 -5.88
N SER A 29 7.86 8.50 -7.12
CA SER A 29 7.25 9.25 -8.22
C SER A 29 5.76 8.90 -8.29
N LEU A 30 4.92 9.73 -7.68
CA LEU A 30 3.46 9.56 -7.66
C LEU A 30 2.81 10.76 -8.37
N GLY A 31 2.02 10.49 -9.41
CA GLY A 31 1.42 11.55 -10.24
C GLY A 31 2.47 12.39 -10.95
N ASN A 32 2.33 13.73 -10.87
CA ASN A 32 3.19 14.68 -11.59
C ASN A 32 4.43 15.12 -10.80
N GLY A 33 4.75 14.48 -9.67
CA GLY A 33 5.83 14.93 -8.80
C GLY A 33 6.47 13.80 -7.99
N LYS A 34 7.49 14.20 -7.21
CA LYS A 34 8.12 13.34 -6.22
C LYS A 34 7.54 13.64 -4.84
N THR A 35 7.30 12.59 -4.07
CA THR A 35 6.90 12.71 -2.66
C THR A 35 7.64 11.69 -1.82
N LYS A 36 7.66 11.88 -0.50
CA LYS A 36 8.23 10.91 0.44
C LYS A 36 7.17 9.90 0.84
N VAL A 37 7.52 8.61 0.87
CA VAL A 37 6.64 7.53 1.34
C VAL A 37 7.46 6.43 1.99
N PHE A 38 6.82 5.46 2.63
CA PHE A 38 7.49 4.23 3.03
C PHE A 38 7.82 3.37 1.81
N ARG A 39 8.98 2.70 1.85
CA ARG A 39 9.43 1.82 0.77
C ARG A 39 8.43 0.70 0.51
N SER A 40 7.81 0.15 1.56
CA SER A 40 6.71 -0.81 1.44
C SER A 40 5.57 -0.33 0.55
N TYR A 41 5.16 0.92 0.69
CA TYR A 41 4.14 1.53 -0.15
C TYR A 41 4.60 1.64 -1.60
N ASP A 42 5.79 2.22 -1.84
CA ASP A 42 6.33 2.40 -3.20
C ASP A 42 6.49 1.06 -3.93
N SER A 43 6.96 0.03 -3.24
CA SER A 43 7.09 -1.34 -3.76
C SER A 43 5.77 -1.95 -4.23
N LEU A 44 4.66 -1.62 -3.57
CA LEU A 44 3.35 -2.21 -3.83
C LEU A 44 2.53 -1.39 -4.84
N ILE A 45 2.59 -0.07 -4.73
CA ILE A 45 1.64 0.82 -5.42
C ILE A 45 1.70 0.68 -6.94
N HIS A 46 2.89 0.61 -7.54
CA HIS A 46 3.03 0.69 -8.99
C HIS A 46 2.58 -0.57 -9.75
N LYS A 47 2.77 -1.76 -9.15
CA LYS A 47 2.59 -3.05 -9.84
C LYS A 47 1.53 -3.96 -9.25
N TYR A 48 1.21 -3.78 -7.97
CA TYR A 48 0.40 -4.73 -7.22
C TYR A 48 -0.91 -4.12 -6.72
N ALA A 49 -0.86 -2.92 -6.16
CA ALA A 49 -2.02 -2.25 -5.60
C ALA A 49 -2.93 -1.63 -6.67
N PHE A 50 -4.15 -1.29 -6.28
CA PHE A 50 -5.09 -0.54 -7.12
C PHE A 50 -5.00 0.95 -6.79
N TRP A 51 -4.55 1.76 -7.74
CA TRP A 51 -4.37 3.21 -7.54
C TRP A 51 -4.86 4.05 -8.73
N LYS A 52 -5.13 3.43 -9.88
CA LYS A 52 -5.49 4.11 -11.13
C LYS A 52 -6.78 3.54 -11.69
N TYR A 53 -7.73 4.43 -11.95
CA TYR A 53 -9.04 4.13 -12.53
C TYR A 53 -9.02 3.83 -14.03
N GLY A 54 -7.96 4.27 -14.74
CA GLY A 54 -7.89 4.25 -16.21
C GLY A 54 -8.71 5.38 -16.84
N ASN A 55 -10.01 5.49 -16.51
CA ASN A 55 -10.89 6.57 -16.92
C ASN A 55 -11.21 7.49 -15.71
N HIS A 56 -11.09 8.81 -15.89
CA HIS A 56 -11.24 9.78 -14.80
C HIS A 56 -12.70 10.06 -14.41
N TYR A 57 -13.68 9.68 -15.25
CA TYR A 57 -15.09 9.99 -15.05
C TYR A 57 -15.92 8.77 -14.65
N ARG A 58 -15.41 7.55 -14.84
CA ARG A 58 -16.19 6.32 -14.67
C ARG A 58 -15.32 5.16 -14.23
N THR A 59 -15.86 4.32 -13.36
CA THR A 59 -15.35 2.98 -13.06
C THR A 59 -16.04 1.94 -13.95
N VAL A 60 -15.39 0.78 -14.11
CA VAL A 60 -15.99 -0.40 -14.75
C VAL A 60 -16.21 -1.44 -13.66
N PRO A 61 -17.38 -2.11 -13.59
CA PRO A 61 -17.61 -3.21 -12.65
C PRO A 61 -16.47 -4.23 -12.70
N GLU A 62 -16.09 -4.77 -11.54
CA GLU A 62 -14.95 -5.70 -11.38
C GLU A 62 -13.55 -5.12 -11.70
N GLN A 63 -13.46 -3.86 -12.14
CA GLN A 63 -12.19 -3.19 -12.45
C GLN A 63 -11.84 -2.07 -11.46
N PHE A 64 -12.33 -2.19 -10.23
CA PHE A 64 -12.06 -1.26 -9.15
C PHE A 64 -11.55 -1.97 -7.89
N GLY A 65 -10.69 -1.30 -7.14
CA GLY A 65 -10.29 -1.69 -5.79
C GLY A 65 -9.59 -3.04 -5.71
N ALA A 66 -9.84 -3.77 -4.63
CA ALA A 66 -9.26 -5.07 -4.33
C ALA A 66 -9.56 -6.08 -5.44
N ARG A 67 -10.79 -6.11 -5.98
CA ARG A 67 -11.18 -7.05 -7.04
C ARG A 67 -10.35 -6.90 -8.32
N HIS A 68 -9.88 -5.69 -8.60
CA HIS A 68 -9.00 -5.43 -9.74
C HIS A 68 -7.51 -5.50 -9.41
N SER A 69 -7.15 -5.38 -8.12
CA SER A 69 -5.77 -5.41 -7.66
C SER A 69 -5.11 -6.77 -7.90
N ARG A 70 -3.86 -6.74 -8.38
CA ARG A 70 -3.00 -7.93 -8.44
C ARG A 70 -2.61 -8.42 -7.04
N LEU A 71 -2.42 -7.52 -6.09
CA LEU A 71 -2.07 -7.85 -4.71
C LEU A 71 -3.15 -8.73 -4.06
N TYR A 72 -4.42 -8.31 -4.14
CA TYR A 72 -5.53 -9.08 -3.58
C TYR A 72 -5.61 -10.48 -4.19
N LYS A 73 -5.55 -10.59 -5.52
CA LYS A 73 -5.59 -11.88 -6.22
C LYS A 73 -4.45 -12.81 -5.80
N LEU A 74 -3.24 -12.26 -5.65
CA LEU A 74 -2.07 -13.01 -5.22
C LEU A 74 -2.22 -13.51 -3.78
N LEU A 75 -2.69 -12.67 -2.86
CA LEU A 75 -2.88 -13.06 -1.46
C LEU A 75 -4.05 -14.04 -1.29
N GLN A 76 -5.14 -13.85 -2.02
CA GLN A 76 -6.30 -14.75 -1.99
C GLN A 76 -5.98 -16.15 -2.54
N ALA A 77 -5.12 -16.23 -3.56
CA ALA A 77 -4.64 -17.51 -4.09
C ALA A 77 -3.62 -18.22 -3.17
N GLY A 78 -3.15 -17.54 -2.12
CA GLY A 78 -2.07 -17.98 -1.25
C GLY A 78 -0.71 -17.45 -1.67
N HIS A 79 0.15 -17.18 -0.69
CA HIS A 79 1.49 -16.62 -0.91
C HIS A 79 2.55 -17.35 -0.06
N TYR A 80 3.06 -18.47 -0.60
CA TYR A 80 4.00 -19.34 0.11
C TYR A 80 3.43 -19.80 1.46
N ASP A 81 4.21 -19.66 2.54
CA ASP A 81 3.83 -20.05 3.89
C ASP A 81 3.07 -18.94 4.66
N VAL A 82 2.73 -17.83 4.00
CA VAL A 82 2.01 -16.73 4.64
C VAL A 82 0.52 -17.06 4.69
N ALA A 83 -0.02 -17.12 5.91
CA ALA A 83 -1.46 -17.20 6.17
C ALA A 83 -1.93 -15.93 6.90
N LEU A 84 -2.62 -15.06 6.18
CA LEU A 84 -3.27 -13.88 6.77
C LEU A 84 -4.56 -14.31 7.47
N ASN A 85 -4.84 -13.75 8.64
CA ASN A 85 -6.16 -13.90 9.25
C ASN A 85 -7.20 -12.99 8.55
N ASP A 86 -8.48 -13.20 8.86
CA ASP A 86 -9.57 -12.46 8.22
C ASP A 86 -9.46 -10.94 8.40
N GLU A 87 -9.03 -10.48 9.58
CA GLU A 87 -8.87 -9.05 9.86
C GLU A 87 -7.71 -8.44 9.06
N GLU A 88 -6.60 -9.16 8.94
CA GLU A 88 -5.45 -8.75 8.13
C GLU A 88 -5.86 -8.66 6.66
N MET A 89 -6.49 -9.71 6.13
CA MET A 89 -6.96 -9.69 4.74
C MET A 89 -8.00 -8.58 4.50
N HIS A 90 -8.88 -8.32 5.48
CA HIS A 90 -9.83 -7.23 5.43
C HIS A 90 -9.13 -5.85 5.36
N ARG A 91 -8.10 -5.60 6.18
CA ARG A 91 -7.35 -4.33 6.15
C ARG A 91 -6.67 -4.07 4.79
N ILE A 92 -6.10 -5.10 4.16
CA ILE A 92 -5.52 -4.98 2.80
C ILE A 92 -6.62 -4.68 1.78
N THR A 93 -7.73 -5.40 1.85
CA THR A 93 -8.88 -5.22 0.95
C THR A 93 -9.43 -3.80 1.05
N LEU A 94 -9.65 -3.31 2.28
CA LEU A 94 -10.14 -1.95 2.53
C LEU A 94 -9.17 -0.88 2.00
N TRP A 95 -7.87 -1.06 2.21
CA TRP A 95 -6.86 -0.14 1.67
C TRP A 95 -6.91 -0.07 0.15
N LEU A 96 -7.03 -1.22 -0.53
CA LEU A 96 -7.14 -1.30 -1.99
C LEU A 96 -8.44 -0.67 -2.51
N ASP A 97 -9.58 -0.94 -1.85
CA ASP A 97 -10.88 -0.36 -2.17
C ASP A 97 -10.92 1.16 -1.90
N SER A 98 -10.07 1.64 -1.00
CA SER A 98 -9.85 3.07 -0.72
C SER A 98 -8.76 3.68 -1.59
N VAL A 99 -8.54 3.12 -2.79
CA VAL A 99 -7.60 3.63 -3.81
C VAL A 99 -6.15 3.66 -3.34
N SER A 100 -5.81 2.80 -2.38
CA SER A 100 -4.44 2.61 -1.88
C SER A 100 -3.77 3.91 -1.47
N ASN A 101 -4.46 4.79 -0.74
CA ASN A 101 -3.87 6.06 -0.29
C ASN A 101 -2.68 5.82 0.67
N PHE A 102 -1.65 6.66 0.57
CA PHE A 102 -0.53 6.66 1.52
C PHE A 102 -0.80 7.59 2.72
N TYR A 103 -1.02 8.88 2.45
CA TYR A 103 -1.24 9.88 3.49
C TYR A 103 -2.71 9.88 3.92
N GLY A 104 -2.95 9.82 5.23
CA GLY A 104 -4.29 9.96 5.80
C GLY A 104 -4.75 11.42 5.96
N VAL A 105 -3.86 12.38 5.73
CA VAL A 105 -4.07 13.82 5.88
C VAL A 105 -3.40 14.57 4.73
N TYR A 106 -3.88 15.78 4.43
CA TYR A 106 -3.37 16.58 3.31
C TYR A 106 -2.36 17.65 3.75
N GLU A 107 -2.34 17.95 5.04
CA GLU A 107 -1.52 18.99 5.63
C GLU A 107 -0.09 18.50 5.82
N LYS A 108 0.87 19.35 5.43
CA LYS A 108 2.29 19.04 5.46
C LYS A 108 2.76 18.52 6.82
N ALA A 109 2.38 19.19 7.91
CA ALA A 109 2.79 18.82 9.26
C ALA A 109 2.28 17.43 9.65
N GLY A 110 1.04 17.09 9.28
CA GLY A 110 0.46 15.77 9.53
C GLY A 110 1.11 14.68 8.67
N GLY A 111 1.41 14.97 7.40
CA GLY A 111 2.17 14.04 6.56
C GLY A 111 3.58 13.77 7.11
N GLU A 112 4.27 14.81 7.59
CA GLU A 112 5.57 14.67 8.24
C GLU A 112 5.49 13.87 9.56
N ALA A 113 4.42 14.04 10.33
CA ALA A 113 4.16 13.23 11.52
C ALA A 113 3.97 11.75 11.17
N GLN A 114 3.16 11.45 10.15
CA GLN A 114 2.97 10.08 9.66
C GLN A 114 4.31 9.43 9.25
N LEU A 115 5.20 10.17 8.58
CA LEU A 115 6.53 9.66 8.19
C LEU A 115 7.45 9.35 9.39
N ARG A 116 7.19 9.93 10.56
CA ARG A 116 7.87 9.60 11.82
C ARG A 116 7.22 8.43 12.57
N GLY A 117 6.12 7.88 12.05
CA GLY A 117 5.34 6.83 12.71
C GLY A 117 4.33 7.37 13.75
N GLU A 118 4.10 8.69 13.78
CA GLU A 118 3.10 9.30 14.64
C GLU A 118 1.71 9.19 14.02
N VAL A 119 0.66 9.33 14.84
CA VAL A 119 -0.72 9.37 14.36
C VAL A 119 -1.05 10.79 13.89
N PRO A 120 -1.25 11.04 12.59
CA PRO A 120 -1.66 12.34 12.12
C PRO A 120 -3.08 12.68 12.60
N LYS A 121 -3.32 13.93 12.98
CA LYS A 121 -4.62 14.45 13.38
C LYS A 121 -5.20 15.35 12.27
N PRO A 122 -6.53 15.30 12.01
CA PRO A 122 -7.17 16.26 11.11
C PRO A 122 -7.07 17.67 11.70
N THR A 123 -7.06 18.70 10.85
CA THR A 123 -6.97 20.10 11.29
C THR A 123 -8.32 20.74 11.59
N LEU A 124 -9.41 20.16 11.09
CA LEU A 124 -10.78 20.55 11.41
C LEU A 124 -11.30 19.61 12.51
N GLU A 125 -11.46 20.16 13.72
CA GLU A 125 -12.13 19.52 14.86
C GLU A 125 -13.42 20.27 15.20
#